data_AF-A0A2N9AJX2-F1
#
_entry.id   AF-A0A2N9AJX2-F1
#
_cell.length_a   1.000
_cell.length_b   1.000
_cell.length_c   1.000
_cell.angle_alpha   90.00
_cell.angle_beta   90.00
_cell.angle_gamma   90.00
#
_symmetry.space_group_name_H-M   'P 1'
#
loop_
_entity.id
_entity.type
_entity.pdbx_description
1 polymer ?
#
loop_
_entity_poly.entity_id
_entity_poly.type
_entity_poly.pdbx_seq_one_letter_code
_entity_poly.pdbx_strand_id
1 'polypeptide(L)'
;MPIRREHRFFYPIDWPQLSAVIRFGRAKGRCEGCGRPHGQTVFHLGDGRWWDEEAASWRDGAGAIVCLAVGSDDVLGSARTTRVVLATAHRNHDTADNSSANLAAFCQRCHILHDQPEHQRRRWRTLFRRKALGDLFRGPYG
;
A
#
# COMPACT_ATOMS: atom_id res chain seq x y z
N MET A 1 -6.52 2.44 -1.38
CA MET A 1 -7.72 1.71 -0.95
C MET A 1 -8.80 2.72 -0.61
N PRO A 2 -10.02 2.62 -1.18
CA PRO A 2 -11.11 3.51 -0.82
C PRO A 2 -11.56 3.25 0.62
N ILE A 3 -11.92 4.32 1.35
CA ILE A 3 -12.44 4.22 2.71
C ILE A 3 -13.79 3.51 2.65
N ARG A 4 -13.91 2.38 3.38
CA ARG A 4 -15.17 1.65 3.48
C ARG A 4 -16.24 2.53 4.11
N ARG A 5 -17.47 2.40 3.63
CA ARG A 5 -18.60 3.19 4.13
C ARG A 5 -18.77 3.06 5.65
N GLU A 6 -18.63 1.84 6.18
CA GLU A 6 -18.71 1.57 7.61
C GLU A 6 -17.62 2.26 8.46
N HIS A 7 -16.48 2.62 7.87
CA HIS A 7 -15.37 3.21 8.61
C HIS A 7 -15.30 4.73 8.52
N ARG A 8 -16.13 5.39 7.68
CA ARG A 8 -16.04 6.83 7.43
C ARG A 8 -16.10 7.68 8.70
N PHE A 9 -16.85 7.24 9.71
CA PHE A 9 -17.02 7.96 10.97
C PHE A 9 -15.76 7.94 11.86
N PHE A 10 -14.81 7.03 11.63
CA PHE A 10 -13.53 7.02 12.35
C PHE A 10 -12.51 8.01 11.80
N TYR A 11 -12.78 8.58 10.61
CA TYR A 11 -11.94 9.61 10.02
C TYR A 11 -12.45 10.96 10.51
N PRO A 12 -11.57 11.79 11.08
CA PRO A 12 -11.99 13.11 11.56
C PRO A 12 -12.37 14.01 10.38
N ILE A 13 -13.12 15.07 10.66
CA ILE A 13 -13.63 15.98 9.62
C ILE A 13 -12.51 16.65 8.82
N ASP A 14 -11.35 16.85 9.45
CA ASP A 14 -10.13 17.41 8.89
C ASP A 14 -9.19 16.36 8.29
N TRP A 15 -9.68 15.14 8.02
CA TRP A 15 -8.90 14.08 7.40
C TRP A 15 -8.14 14.51 6.13
N PRO A 16 -8.70 15.31 5.20
CA PRO A 16 -7.95 15.78 4.03
C PRO A 16 -6.68 16.55 4.41
N GLN A 17 -6.76 17.39 5.44
CA GLN A 17 -5.66 18.20 5.97
C GLN A 17 -4.65 17.31 6.68
N LEU A 18 -5.10 16.43 7.59
CA LEU A 18 -4.24 15.47 8.30
C LEU A 18 -3.48 14.57 7.30
N SER A 19 -4.17 14.06 6.30
CA SER A 19 -3.57 13.25 5.23
C SER A 19 -2.52 14.03 4.44
N ALA A 20 -2.76 15.31 4.15
CA ALA A 20 -1.80 16.17 3.46
C ALA A 20 -0.56 16.43 4.33
N VAL A 21 -0.72 16.68 5.63
CA VAL A 21 0.39 16.85 6.58
C VAL A 21 1.28 15.60 6.59
N ILE A 22 0.68 14.41 6.62
CA ILE A 22 1.46 13.16 6.59
C ILE A 22 2.16 12.96 5.24
N ARG A 23 1.45 13.10 4.12
CA ARG A 23 1.98 12.78 2.78
C ARG A 23 2.97 13.82 2.26
N PHE A 24 2.72 15.10 2.48
CA PHE A 24 3.47 16.19 1.86
C PHE A 24 4.27 17.00 2.86
N GLY A 25 3.83 17.09 4.12
CA GLY A 25 4.61 17.69 5.19
C GLY A 25 5.72 16.76 5.67
N ARG A 26 5.35 15.69 6.39
CA ARG A 26 6.32 14.77 7.02
C ARG A 26 7.07 13.93 6.00
N ALA A 27 6.33 13.25 5.13
CA ALA A 27 6.92 12.34 4.15
C ALA A 27 7.51 13.07 2.94
N LYS A 28 7.36 14.40 2.85
CA LYS A 28 7.90 15.25 1.77
C LYS A 28 7.52 14.75 0.36
N GLY A 29 6.32 14.19 0.23
CA GLY A 29 5.85 13.62 -1.04
C GLY A 29 6.55 12.31 -1.43
N ARG A 30 7.19 11.59 -0.52
CA ARG A 30 7.80 10.28 -0.78
C ARG A 30 7.14 9.18 0.02
N CYS A 31 7.13 7.97 -0.52
CA CYS A 31 6.68 6.79 0.22
C CYS A 31 7.60 6.53 1.41
N GLU A 32 7.06 6.43 2.62
CA GLU A 32 7.84 6.12 3.84
C GLU A 32 8.32 4.66 3.88
N GLY A 33 7.81 3.80 3.01
CA GLY A 33 8.23 2.40 2.92
C GLY A 33 9.29 2.12 1.85
N CYS A 34 9.29 2.83 0.72
CA CYS A 34 10.21 2.53 -0.39
C CYS A 34 10.81 3.76 -1.09
N GLY A 35 10.47 4.98 -0.66
CA GLY A 35 11.02 6.22 -1.20
C GLY A 35 10.42 6.73 -2.51
N ARG A 36 9.53 5.97 -3.17
CA ARG A 36 8.92 6.38 -4.45
C ARG A 36 8.25 7.77 -4.34
N PRO A 37 8.56 8.71 -5.24
CA PRO A 37 8.02 10.07 -5.20
C PRO A 37 6.56 10.13 -5.68
N HIS A 38 5.74 10.90 -4.99
CA HIS A 38 4.34 11.15 -5.32
C HIS A 38 4.23 11.86 -6.65
N GLY A 39 3.29 11.45 -7.49
CA GLY A 39 3.03 12.16 -8.72
C GLY A 39 4.23 12.12 -9.68
N GLN A 40 5.01 11.04 -9.63
CA GLN A 40 6.01 10.70 -10.65
C GLN A 40 5.64 9.36 -11.30
N THR A 41 6.06 9.15 -12.55
CA THR A 41 5.95 7.85 -13.22
C THR A 41 7.29 7.14 -13.10
N VAL A 42 7.32 5.99 -12.43
CA VAL A 42 8.57 5.25 -12.17
C VAL A 42 8.61 3.98 -12.99
N PHE A 43 9.80 3.61 -13.46
CA PHE A 43 10.08 2.29 -14.02
C PHE A 43 10.31 1.27 -12.89
N HIS A 44 9.77 0.06 -13.04
CA HIS A 44 9.93 -1.01 -12.07
C HIS A 44 9.93 -2.39 -12.72
N LEU A 45 10.56 -3.36 -12.06
CA LEU A 45 10.69 -4.74 -12.57
C LEU A 45 9.55 -5.67 -12.12
N GLY A 46 8.64 -5.19 -11.28
CA GLY A 46 7.44 -5.94 -10.83
C GLY A 46 7.64 -6.74 -9.54
N ASP A 47 8.86 -7.13 -9.22
CA ASP A 47 9.26 -7.71 -7.93
C ASP A 47 9.30 -6.66 -6.78
N GLY A 48 9.39 -5.39 -7.14
CA GLY A 48 9.48 -4.27 -6.21
C GLY A 48 10.63 -3.32 -6.51
N ARG A 49 11.65 -3.81 -7.24
CA ARG A 49 12.76 -2.98 -7.69
C ARG A 49 12.27 -1.88 -8.62
N TRP A 50 12.79 -0.67 -8.47
CA TRP A 50 12.40 0.50 -9.24
C TRP A 50 13.56 1.45 -9.49
N TRP A 51 13.50 2.17 -10.60
CA TRP A 51 14.52 3.15 -10.98
C TRP A 51 14.28 4.48 -10.27
N ASP A 52 15.27 4.92 -9.50
CA ASP A 52 15.32 6.25 -8.91
C ASP A 52 16.13 7.17 -9.83
N GLU A 53 15.43 8.08 -10.50
CA GLU A 53 16.03 9.04 -11.43
C GLU A 53 16.98 10.02 -10.73
N GLU A 54 16.67 10.43 -9.50
CA GLU A 54 17.49 11.39 -8.74
C GLU A 54 18.81 10.78 -8.29
N ALA A 55 18.79 9.50 -7.90
CA ALA A 55 19.98 8.74 -7.51
C ALA A 55 20.67 8.06 -8.70
N ALA A 56 20.10 8.17 -9.91
CA ALA A 56 20.50 7.43 -11.10
C ALA A 56 20.80 5.94 -10.82
N SER A 57 19.93 5.30 -10.01
CA SER A 57 20.18 3.98 -9.44
C SER A 57 18.91 3.16 -9.28
N TRP A 58 19.04 1.84 -9.29
CA TRP A 58 17.94 0.95 -8.89
C TRP A 58 17.81 0.92 -7.37
N ARG A 59 16.57 0.89 -6.90
CA ARG A 59 16.22 0.62 -5.50
C ARG A 59 15.40 -0.64 -5.38
N ASP A 60 15.50 -1.32 -4.26
CA ASP A 60 14.66 -2.47 -3.92
C ASP A 60 13.26 -2.06 -3.43
N GLY A 61 12.49 -3.07 -3.01
CA GLY A 61 11.14 -2.86 -2.49
C GLY A 61 11.06 -2.12 -1.15
N ALA A 62 12.17 -2.00 -0.41
CA ALA A 62 12.32 -1.26 0.85
C ALA A 62 12.98 0.12 0.63
N GLY A 63 13.42 0.42 -0.59
CA GLY A 63 14.06 1.68 -0.95
C GLY A 63 15.58 1.68 -0.79
N ALA A 64 16.23 0.55 -0.49
CA ALA A 64 17.69 0.46 -0.47
C ALA A 64 18.24 0.47 -1.91
N ILE A 65 19.37 1.15 -2.13
CA ILE A 65 20.03 1.17 -3.45
C ILE A 65 20.63 -0.21 -3.74
N VAL A 66 20.41 -0.72 -4.95
CA VAL A 66 20.89 -2.02 -5.40
C VAL A 66 21.52 -1.93 -6.79
N CYS A 67 22.56 -2.72 -7.01
CA CYS A 67 23.12 -2.95 -8.34
C CYS A 67 22.40 -4.13 -8.99
N LEU A 68 21.92 -3.95 -10.22
CA LEU A 68 21.44 -5.08 -11.01
C LEU A 68 22.62 -5.88 -11.54
N ALA A 69 22.55 -7.21 -11.44
CA ALA A 69 23.59 -8.06 -12.00
C ALA A 69 23.43 -8.10 -13.53
N VAL A 70 24.54 -7.81 -14.23
CA VAL A 70 24.56 -7.80 -15.69
C VAL A 70 24.29 -9.22 -16.21
N GLY A 71 23.28 -9.37 -17.06
CA GLY A 71 22.94 -10.64 -17.71
C GLY A 71 21.94 -11.53 -16.95
N SER A 72 21.58 -11.23 -15.70
CA SER A 72 20.54 -11.98 -14.96
C SER A 72 19.15 -11.34 -15.05
N ASP A 73 19.10 -10.02 -15.18
CA ASP A 73 17.85 -9.27 -15.24
C ASP A 73 17.57 -8.82 -16.69
N ASP A 74 16.51 -9.35 -17.30
CA ASP A 74 15.96 -8.79 -18.54
C ASP A 74 15.16 -7.52 -18.24
N VAL A 75 15.90 -6.43 -17.99
CA VAL A 75 15.34 -5.11 -17.67
C VAL A 75 14.44 -4.64 -18.80
N LEU A 76 14.84 -4.83 -20.07
CA LEU A 76 14.09 -4.32 -21.21
C LEU A 76 12.76 -5.07 -21.41
N GLY A 77 12.74 -6.39 -21.22
CA GLY A 77 11.52 -7.19 -21.31
C GLY A 77 10.61 -7.08 -20.09
N SER A 78 11.16 -6.77 -18.90
CA SER A 78 10.41 -6.78 -17.65
C SER A 78 10.02 -5.39 -17.12
N ALA A 79 10.66 -4.32 -17.60
CA ALA A 79 10.39 -2.97 -17.14
C ALA A 79 8.95 -2.57 -17.44
N ARG A 80 8.25 -2.15 -16.39
CA ARG A 80 6.90 -1.59 -16.45
C ARG A 80 6.92 -0.21 -15.83
N THR A 81 5.94 0.60 -16.18
CA THR A 81 5.77 1.93 -15.59
C THR A 81 4.57 1.95 -14.65
N THR A 82 4.67 2.72 -13.57
CA THR A 82 3.53 3.00 -12.69
C THR A 82 3.54 4.47 -12.29
N ARG A 83 2.38 5.12 -12.42
CA ARG A 83 2.13 6.43 -11.82
C ARG A 83 2.00 6.29 -10.30
N VAL A 84 2.93 6.88 -9.55
CA VAL A 84 2.96 6.78 -8.09
C VAL A 84 1.93 7.72 -7.47
N VAL A 85 1.05 7.16 -6.65
CA VAL A 85 0.08 7.91 -5.84
C VAL A 85 0.28 7.51 -4.39
N LEU A 86 0.40 8.50 -3.52
CA LEU A 86 0.56 8.30 -2.08
C LEU A 86 -0.81 8.41 -1.42
N ALA A 87 -1.08 7.45 -0.54
CA ALA A 87 -2.21 7.44 0.36
C ALA A 87 -1.70 7.40 1.80
N THR A 88 -2.50 7.94 2.72
CA THR A 88 -2.26 7.77 4.16
C THR A 88 -2.84 6.43 4.60
N ALA A 89 -2.07 5.67 5.37
CA ALA A 89 -2.43 4.36 5.92
C ALA A 89 -2.21 4.32 7.43
N HIS A 90 -3.03 3.55 8.15
CA HIS A 90 -2.85 3.27 9.57
C HIS A 90 -1.90 2.07 9.75
N ARG A 91 -0.80 2.24 10.50
CA ARG A 91 0.22 1.21 10.70
C ARG A 91 -0.33 0.00 11.45
N ASN A 92 -1.19 0.22 12.44
CA ASN A 92 -1.83 -0.81 13.25
C ASN A 92 -3.14 -1.36 12.65
N HIS A 93 -3.53 -0.93 11.45
CA HIS A 93 -4.81 -1.26 10.79
C HIS A 93 -6.08 -0.84 11.55
N ASP A 94 -5.96 -0.11 12.65
CA ASP A 94 -7.07 0.49 13.40
C ASP A 94 -7.38 1.88 12.84
N THR A 95 -8.58 2.02 12.26
CA THR A 95 -9.03 3.28 11.64
C THR A 95 -9.37 4.37 12.65
N ALA A 96 -9.53 4.04 13.95
CA ALA A 96 -9.83 5.01 14.99
C ALA A 96 -8.59 5.73 15.53
N ASP A 97 -7.40 5.12 15.40
CA ASP A 97 -6.14 5.70 15.87
C ASP A 97 -5.53 6.63 14.81
N ASN A 98 -5.95 7.89 14.80
CA ASN A 98 -5.45 8.91 13.88
C ASN A 98 -4.20 9.65 14.40
N SER A 99 -3.48 9.07 15.37
CA SER A 99 -2.24 9.67 15.86
C SER A 99 -1.20 9.79 14.75
N SER A 100 -0.42 10.87 14.76
CA SER A 100 0.60 11.11 13.73
C SER A 100 1.58 9.94 13.62
N ALA A 101 1.95 9.31 14.74
CA ALA A 101 2.86 8.16 14.78
C ALA A 101 2.26 6.90 14.13
N ASN A 102 0.95 6.69 14.24
CA ASN A 102 0.28 5.56 13.62
C ASN A 102 0.01 5.75 12.12
N LEU A 103 -0.09 6.99 11.66
CA LEU A 103 -0.28 7.27 10.24
C LEU A 103 1.03 7.13 9.46
N ALA A 104 0.96 6.61 8.24
CA ALA A 104 2.08 6.49 7.32
C ALA A 104 1.70 6.95 5.90
N ALA A 105 2.66 7.47 5.14
CA ALA A 105 2.46 7.79 3.73
C ALA A 105 2.99 6.64 2.85
N PHE A 106 2.09 5.89 2.22
CA PHE A 106 2.46 4.75 1.38
C PHE A 106 2.05 4.93 -0.08
N CYS A 107 2.91 4.46 -1.00
CA CYS A 107 2.55 4.29 -2.40
C CYS A 107 1.61 3.10 -2.58
N GLN A 108 1.00 2.96 -3.76
CA GLN A 108 0.04 1.88 -4.02
C GLN A 108 0.59 0.48 -3.69
N ARG A 109 1.86 0.19 -4.05
CA ARG A 109 2.52 -1.09 -3.75
C ARG A 109 2.68 -1.31 -2.25
N CYS A 110 3.36 -0.41 -1.55
CA CYS A 110 3.63 -0.55 -0.12
C CYS A 110 2.33 -0.63 0.68
N HIS A 111 1.30 0.12 0.27
CA HIS A 111 0.00 0.09 0.91
C HIS A 111 -0.69 -1.27 0.75
N ILE A 112 -0.70 -1.85 -0.46
CA ILE A 112 -1.29 -3.18 -0.69
C ILE A 112 -0.55 -4.28 0.10
N LEU A 113 0.79 -4.20 0.15
CA LEU A 113 1.60 -5.15 0.92
C LEU A 113 1.32 -5.04 2.42
N HIS A 114 1.26 -3.81 2.95
CA HIS A 114 0.92 -3.56 4.35
C HIS A 114 -0.47 -4.08 4.73
N ASP A 115 -1.47 -3.90 3.85
CA ASP A 115 -2.84 -4.33 4.11
C ASP A 115 -3.09 -5.82 3.83
N GLN A 116 -2.15 -6.52 3.16
CA GLN A 116 -2.34 -7.90 2.72
C GLN A 116 -2.75 -8.86 3.86
N PRO A 117 -2.11 -8.85 5.05
CA PRO A 117 -2.48 -9.77 6.13
C PRO A 117 -3.92 -9.50 6.63
N GLU A 118 -4.29 -8.24 6.80
CA GLU A 118 -5.63 -7.87 7.26
C GLU A 118 -6.69 -8.18 6.19
N HIS A 119 -6.37 -8.01 4.91
CA HIS A 119 -7.24 -8.44 3.81
C HIS A 119 -7.47 -9.97 3.82
N GLN A 120 -6.43 -10.77 4.06
CA GLN A 120 -6.55 -12.21 4.19
C GLN A 120 -7.42 -12.60 5.38
N ARG A 121 -7.20 -12.00 6.56
CA ARG A 121 -8.00 -12.21 7.78
C ARG A 121 -9.48 -11.89 7.54
N ARG A 122 -9.79 -10.74 6.93
CA ARG A 122 -11.16 -10.33 6.61
C ARG A 122 -11.82 -11.28 5.59
N ARG A 123 -11.10 -11.67 4.54
CA ARG A 123 -11.58 -12.63 3.54
C ARG A 123 -11.91 -13.97 4.19
N TRP A 124 -11.01 -14.48 5.02
CA TRP A 124 -11.23 -15.72 5.76
C TRP A 124 -12.47 -15.63 6.65
N ARG A 125 -12.62 -14.56 7.46
CA ARG A 125 -13.79 -14.37 8.35
C ARG A 125 -15.11 -14.32 7.58
N THR A 126 -15.09 -13.69 6.41
CA THR A 126 -16.27 -13.60 5.53
C THR A 126 -16.66 -14.97 4.99
N LEU A 127 -15.69 -15.73 4.47
CA LEU A 127 -15.92 -17.08 3.96
C LEU A 127 -16.36 -18.04 5.08
N PHE A 128 -15.74 -17.97 6.25
CA PHE A 128 -16.10 -18.77 7.42
C PHE A 128 -17.56 -18.53 7.83
N ARG A 129 -17.97 -17.27 7.99
CA ARG A 129 -19.36 -16.91 8.31
C ARG A 129 -20.37 -17.42 7.27
N ARG A 130 -20.02 -17.31 5.98
CA ARG A 130 -20.88 -17.79 4.90
C ARG A 130 -21.08 -19.30 4.95
N LYS A 131 -20.02 -20.07 5.23
CA LYS A 131 -20.10 -21.53 5.38
C LYS A 131 -20.92 -21.93 6.60
N ALA A 132 -20.64 -21.34 7.77
CA ALA A 132 -21.37 -21.63 9.00
C ALA A 132 -22.88 -21.36 8.89
N LEU A 133 -23.29 -20.29 8.18
CA LEU A 133 -24.71 -20.03 7.88
C LEU A 133 -25.30 -21.08 6.93
N GLY A 134 -24.53 -21.55 5.95
CA GLY A 134 -24.92 -22.63 5.06
C GLY A 134 -25.17 -23.93 5.83
N ASP A 135 -24.26 -24.28 6.75
CA ASP A 135 -24.34 -25.49 7.56
C ASP A 135 -25.54 -25.46 8.51
N LEU A 136 -25.83 -24.31 9.14
CA LEU A 136 -26.91 -24.18 10.13
C LEU A 136 -28.31 -24.16 9.51
N PHE A 137 -28.48 -23.57 8.32
CA PHE A 137 -29.80 -23.33 7.71
C PHE A 137 -30.05 -24.07 6.39
N ARG A 138 -29.23 -25.10 6.06
CA ARG A 138 -29.25 -25.75 4.72
C ARG A 138 -29.22 -24.70 3.61
N GLY A 139 -28.26 -23.79 3.69
CA GLY A 139 -28.08 -22.75 2.68
C GLY A 139 -27.79 -23.33 1.29
N PRO A 140 -27.54 -22.49 0.26
CA PRO A 140 -27.45 -22.91 -1.15
C PRO A 140 -26.27 -23.86 -1.51
N TYR A 141 -25.56 -24.38 -0.51
CA TYR A 141 -24.44 -25.32 -0.63
C TYR A 141 -24.73 -26.68 0.03
N GLY A 142 -25.95 -26.89 0.54
CA GLY A 142 -26.43 -28.17 1.05
C GLY A 142 -27.06 -29.04 -0.03
#